data_AF-A0A444Y502-F1
#
_entry.id   AF-A0A444Y502-F1
#
_cell.length_a   1.000
_cell.length_b   1.000
_cell.length_c   1.000
_cell.angle_alpha   90.00
_cell.angle_beta   90.00
_cell.angle_gamma   90.00
#
_symmetry.space_group_name_H-M   'P 1'
#
loop_
_entity.id
_entity.type
_entity.pdbx_description
1 polymer ?
#
loop_
_entity_poly.entity_id
_entity_poly.type
_entity_poly.pdbx_seq_one_letter_code
_entity_poly.pdbx_strand_id
1 'polypeptide(L)'
;MLDARFRGLMWSHRSVKEGDLHQINSIRKDGLRVPTIFHAFSNQSRGCETVWFEIKDNYNAIEKQRRASAIDAETTLKFLSGLRSNDYEMFWKHSLDGEKRLQNLFWHDGTSHYNCSVFGDVWGLMQRTV
;
A
#
# COMPACT_ATOMS: atom_id res chain seq x y z
N MET A 1 30.50 1.72 20.17
CA MET A 1 30.54 0.34 19.65
C MET A 1 29.14 -0.24 19.81
N LEU A 2 28.44 -0.55 18.72
CA LEU A 2 27.08 -1.12 18.79
C LEU A 2 27.13 -2.55 19.33
N ASP A 3 26.21 -2.86 20.24
CA ASP A 3 26.17 -4.14 20.95
C ASP A 3 25.90 -5.32 19.99
N ALA A 4 26.48 -6.50 20.29
CA ALA A 4 26.45 -7.67 19.39
C ALA A 4 25.01 -8.11 19.03
N ARG A 5 24.08 -7.87 19.95
CA ARG A 5 22.63 -8.09 19.82
C ARG A 5 21.93 -7.23 18.77
N PHE A 6 22.49 -6.11 18.34
CA PHE A 6 21.91 -5.27 17.27
C PHE A 6 22.58 -5.46 15.90
N ARG A 7 23.62 -6.31 15.80
CA ARG A 7 24.32 -6.57 14.52
C ARG A 7 23.41 -7.17 13.45
N GLY A 8 22.41 -7.94 13.86
CA GLY A 8 21.39 -8.53 12.97
C GLY A 8 20.35 -7.53 12.44
N LEU A 9 20.23 -6.36 13.09
CA LEU A 9 19.31 -5.30 12.70
C LEU A 9 19.99 -4.21 11.84
N MET A 10 21.26 -4.43 11.45
CA MET A 10 21.92 -3.54 10.50
C MET A 10 21.19 -3.57 9.17
N TRP A 11 20.94 -2.39 8.60
CA TRP A 11 20.20 -2.22 7.36
C TRP A 11 20.72 -3.09 6.20
N SER A 12 22.04 -3.27 6.10
CA SER A 12 22.67 -4.11 5.07
C SER A 12 22.43 -5.61 5.22
N HIS A 13 21.98 -6.06 6.40
CA HIS A 13 21.69 -7.47 6.70
C HIS A 13 20.20 -7.77 6.85
N ARG A 14 19.36 -6.72 6.81
CA ARG A 14 17.90 -6.87 6.87
C ARG A 14 17.35 -7.26 5.51
N SER A 15 16.73 -8.43 5.45
CA SER A 15 16.05 -8.91 4.25
C SER A 15 14.92 -9.86 4.63
N VAL A 16 13.74 -9.60 4.08
CA VAL A 16 12.60 -10.52 4.18
C VAL A 16 12.84 -11.64 3.17
N LYS A 17 13.04 -12.87 3.65
CA LYS A 17 13.25 -14.02 2.78
C LYS A 17 11.93 -14.47 2.17
N GLU A 18 11.99 -15.22 1.08
CA GLU A 18 10.79 -15.70 0.38
C GLU A 18 9.88 -16.56 1.29
N GLY A 19 10.48 -17.40 2.13
CA GLY A 19 9.73 -18.20 3.12
C GLY A 19 8.98 -17.33 4.13
N ASP A 20 9.61 -16.27 4.64
CA ASP A 20 9.00 -15.31 5.55
C ASP A 20 7.87 -14.54 4.84
N LEU A 21 8.07 -14.17 3.57
CA LEU A 21 7.07 -13.49 2.75
C LEU A 21 5.82 -14.35 2.50
N HIS A 22 6.00 -15.65 2.26
CA HIS A 22 4.88 -16.58 2.14
C HIS A 22 4.06 -16.66 3.42
N GLN A 23 4.72 -16.74 4.57
CA GLN A 23 4.05 -16.79 5.86
C GLN A 23 3.36 -15.46 6.20
N ILE A 24 4.00 -14.31 5.92
CA ILE A 24 3.37 -12.98 6.02
C ILE A 24 2.08 -12.92 5.19
N ASN A 25 2.12 -13.43 3.96
CA ASN A 25 0.95 -13.42 3.08
C ASN A 25 -0.16 -14.38 3.54
N SER A 26 0.19 -15.56 4.07
CA SER A 26 -0.79 -16.47 4.65
C SER A 26 -1.53 -15.83 5.82
N ILE A 27 -0.80 -15.27 6.78
CA ILE A 27 -1.37 -14.65 7.98
C ILE A 27 -2.19 -13.39 7.63
N ARG A 28 -1.77 -12.66 6.59
CA ARG A 28 -2.53 -11.52 6.06
C ARG A 28 -3.84 -11.96 5.38
N LYS A 29 -3.87 -13.09 4.68
CA LYS A 29 -5.11 -13.65 4.10
C LYS A 29 -6.13 -14.00 5.18
N ASP A 30 -5.65 -14.37 6.37
CA ASP A 30 -6.48 -14.62 7.54
C ASP A 30 -6.98 -13.31 8.22
N GLY A 31 -6.71 -12.14 7.63
CA GLY A 31 -7.24 -10.84 8.05
C GLY A 31 -6.43 -10.11 9.12
N LEU A 32 -5.25 -10.62 9.48
CA LEU A 32 -4.43 -10.04 10.54
C LEU A 32 -3.62 -8.82 10.07
N ARG A 33 -3.49 -7.82 10.97
CA ARG A 33 -2.77 -6.58 10.71
C ARG A 33 -1.25 -6.81 10.74
N VAL A 34 -0.50 -6.06 9.94
CA VAL A 34 0.97 -6.16 9.82
C VAL A 34 1.75 -6.11 11.16
N PRO A 35 1.39 -5.26 12.14
CA PRO A 35 2.03 -5.28 13.45
C PRO A 35 1.79 -6.59 14.22
N THR A 36 0.60 -7.17 14.08
CA THR A 36 0.24 -8.47 14.68
C THR A 36 1.03 -9.60 14.02
N ILE A 37 1.23 -9.54 12.69
CA ILE A 37 2.07 -10.48 11.94
C ILE A 37 3.51 -10.42 12.47
N PHE A 38 4.08 -9.22 12.59
CA PHE A 38 5.44 -9.06 13.14
C PHE A 38 5.57 -9.58 14.57
N HIS A 39 4.57 -9.33 15.42
CA HIS A 39 4.56 -9.86 16.79
C HIS A 39 4.50 -11.39 16.80
N ALA A 40 3.74 -12.01 15.89
CA ALA A 40 3.72 -13.47 15.75
C ALA A 40 5.10 -14.03 15.39
N PHE A 41 5.83 -13.39 14.47
CA PHE A 41 7.22 -13.76 14.14
C PHE A 41 8.17 -13.55 15.32
N SER A 42 8.00 -12.44 16.05
CA SER A 42 8.82 -12.11 17.22
C SER A 42 8.60 -13.05 18.40
N ASN A 43 7.43 -13.68 18.49
CA ASN A 43 7.10 -14.70 19.48
C ASN A 43 7.51 -16.11 19.05
N GLN A 44 7.51 -16.39 17.75
CA GLN A 44 7.91 -17.69 17.19
C GLN A 44 9.44 -17.86 17.18
N SER A 45 10.13 -16.80 16.79
CA SER A 45 11.53 -16.62 17.15
C SER A 45 11.58 -16.31 18.66
N ARG A 46 12.61 -16.69 19.41
CA ARG A 46 12.61 -16.62 20.89
C ARG A 46 12.75 -15.17 21.43
N GLY A 47 12.13 -14.19 20.75
CA GLY A 47 12.22 -12.75 20.94
C GLY A 47 12.50 -12.02 19.62
N CYS A 48 12.22 -10.70 19.58
CA CYS A 48 12.56 -9.80 18.46
C CYS A 48 14.05 -9.84 18.07
N GLU A 49 14.91 -10.31 18.97
CA GLU A 49 16.36 -10.46 18.77
C GLU A 49 16.73 -11.49 17.69
N THR A 50 15.79 -12.38 17.33
CA THR A 50 15.98 -13.40 16.28
C THR A 50 15.27 -13.07 14.97
N VAL A 51 14.49 -11.98 14.91
CA VAL A 51 13.85 -11.53 13.67
C VAL A 51 14.83 -10.60 12.96
N TRP A 52 15.37 -11.06 11.82
CA TRP A 52 16.35 -10.33 11.01
C TRP A 52 15.73 -9.21 10.15
N PHE A 53 14.51 -8.76 10.47
CA PHE A 53 13.77 -7.72 9.75
C PHE A 53 12.87 -6.96 10.72
N GLU A 54 12.58 -5.68 10.43
CA GLU A 54 11.68 -4.83 11.24
C GLU A 54 10.24 -4.86 10.70
N ILE A 55 9.28 -4.36 11.49
CA ILE A 55 7.90 -4.10 11.03
C ILE A 55 7.90 -3.34 9.69
N LYS A 56 8.82 -2.37 9.54
CA LYS A 56 8.97 -1.56 8.33
C LYS A 56 9.32 -2.40 7.11
N ASP A 57 10.09 -3.46 7.27
CA ASP A 57 10.48 -4.35 6.17
C ASP A 57 9.28 -5.20 5.70
N ASN A 58 8.37 -5.57 6.60
CA ASN A 58 7.10 -6.20 6.23
C ASN A 58 6.24 -5.25 5.38
N TYR A 59 6.12 -3.98 5.78
CA TYR A 59 5.40 -2.98 4.99
C TYR A 59 6.04 -2.78 3.60
N ASN A 60 7.37 -2.68 3.54
CA ASN A 60 8.09 -2.55 2.27
C ASN A 60 7.91 -3.77 1.36
N ALA A 61 7.95 -4.99 1.92
CA ALA A 61 7.77 -6.22 1.16
C ALA A 61 6.34 -6.34 0.61
N ILE A 62 5.32 -6.00 1.41
CA ILE A 62 3.92 -5.97 0.98
C ILE A 62 3.71 -4.91 -0.11
N GLU A 63 4.28 -3.72 0.05
CA GLU A 63 4.18 -2.67 -0.97
C GLU A 63 4.90 -3.06 -2.26
N LYS A 64 6.07 -3.70 -2.17
CA LYS A 64 6.80 -4.24 -3.33
C LYS A 64 5.97 -5.30 -4.06
N GLN A 65 5.31 -6.19 -3.33
CA GLN A 65 4.39 -7.19 -3.91
C GLN A 65 3.15 -6.54 -4.53
N ARG A 66 2.59 -5.50 -3.90
CA ARG A 66 1.46 -4.73 -4.45
C ARG A 66 1.85 -4.05 -5.77
N ARG A 67 3.07 -3.50 -5.87
CA ARG A 67 3.61 -2.92 -7.10
C ARG A 67 3.88 -3.97 -8.17
N ALA A 68 4.36 -5.15 -7.78
CA ALA A 68 4.57 -6.27 -8.71
C ALA A 68 3.23 -6.85 -9.21
N SER A 69 2.19 -6.82 -8.38
CA SER A 69 0.82 -7.23 -8.69
C SER A 69 -0.05 -6.08 -9.20
N ALA A 70 0.54 -4.91 -9.51
CA ALA A 70 -0.21 -3.79 -10.04
C ALA A 70 -0.88 -4.26 -11.33
N ILE A 71 -2.22 -4.33 -11.28
CA ILE A 71 -3.07 -4.65 -12.42
C ILE A 71 -2.55 -3.83 -13.59
N ASP A 72 -2.29 -4.52 -14.69
CA ASP A 72 -1.73 -3.97 -15.91
C ASP A 72 -2.34 -2.59 -16.16
N ALA A 73 -1.47 -1.56 -16.17
CA ALA A 73 -1.84 -0.17 -16.34
C ALA A 73 -2.79 0.00 -17.52
N GLU A 74 -2.52 -0.78 -18.57
CA GLU A 74 -3.28 -0.80 -19.80
C GLU A 74 -4.69 -1.37 -19.60
N THR A 75 -4.83 -2.45 -18.83
CA THR A 75 -6.15 -3.03 -18.47
C THR A 75 -6.99 -2.04 -17.66
N THR A 76 -6.39 -1.34 -16.71
CA THR A 76 -7.08 -0.32 -15.89
C THR A 76 -7.52 0.87 -16.75
N LEU A 77 -6.65 1.36 -17.65
CA LEU A 77 -6.97 2.46 -18.56
C LEU A 77 -8.04 2.07 -19.58
N LYS A 78 -8.03 0.83 -20.09
CA LYS A 78 -9.07 0.30 -20.98
C LYS A 78 -10.43 0.28 -20.30
N PHE A 79 -10.48 -0.13 -19.03
CA PHE A 79 -11.71 -0.11 -18.24
C PHE A 79 -12.27 1.32 -18.07
N LEU A 80 -11.43 2.27 -17.65
CA LEU A 80 -11.83 3.67 -17.48
C LEU A 80 -12.29 4.30 -18.81
N SER A 81 -11.59 3.98 -19.90
CA SER A 81 -12.00 4.41 -21.24
C SER A 81 -13.35 3.81 -21.67
N GLY A 82 -13.66 2.58 -21.26
CA GLY A 82 -14.97 1.96 -21.49
C GLY A 82 -16.09 2.65 -20.71
N LEU A 83 -15.82 3.06 -19.47
CA LEU A 83 -16.77 3.81 -18.65
C LEU A 83 -17.10 5.19 -19.24
N ARG A 84 -16.14 5.84 -19.90
CA ARG A 84 -16.36 7.13 -20.58
C ARG A 84 -17.43 7.06 -21.67
N SER A 85 -17.65 5.90 -22.28
CA SER A 85 -18.73 5.72 -23.26
C SER A 85 -20.13 5.84 -22.63
N ASN A 86 -20.24 5.58 -21.33
CA ASN A 86 -21.50 5.62 -20.58
C ASN A 86 -21.63 6.88 -19.71
N ASP A 87 -20.51 7.47 -19.29
CA ASP A 87 -20.48 8.67 -18.45
C ASP A 87 -19.53 9.72 -19.05
N TYR A 88 -20.08 10.81 -19.56
CA TYR A 88 -19.30 11.88 -20.20
C TYR A 88 -18.51 12.71 -19.18
N GLU A 89 -18.94 12.73 -17.91
CA GLU A 89 -18.27 13.42 -16.80
C GLU A 89 -17.16 12.56 -16.18
N MET A 90 -16.92 11.37 -16.75
CA MET A 90 -15.82 10.51 -16.36
C MET A 90 -14.48 11.17 -16.69
N PHE A 91 -13.73 11.50 -15.64
CA PHE A 91 -12.40 12.09 -15.73
C PHE A 91 -11.38 11.17 -15.08
N TRP A 92 -10.20 11.07 -15.69
CA TRP A 92 -9.06 10.44 -15.04
C TRP A 92 -7.74 11.10 -15.45
N LYS A 93 -6.79 11.07 -14.52
CA LYS A 93 -5.40 11.49 -14.72
C LYS A 93 -4.49 10.43 -14.13
N HIS A 94 -3.46 10.05 -14.86
CA HIS A 94 -2.53 9.03 -14.41
C HIS A 94 -1.08 9.43 -14.66
N SER A 95 -0.17 8.82 -13.91
CA SER A 95 1.26 8.85 -14.19
C SER A 95 1.78 7.41 -14.29
N LEU A 96 2.71 7.21 -15.22
CA LEU A 96 3.42 5.95 -15.40
C LEU A 96 4.83 6.07 -14.83
N ASP A 97 5.37 4.96 -14.33
CA ASP A 97 6.79 4.89 -13.97
C ASP A 97 7.69 4.70 -15.20
N GLY A 98 9.01 4.62 -14.98
CA GLY A 98 10.00 4.38 -16.05
C GLY A 98 9.86 3.01 -16.75
N GLU A 99 9.08 2.09 -16.18
CA GLU A 99 8.78 0.76 -16.72
C GLU A 99 7.35 0.69 -17.29
N LYS A 100 6.70 1.84 -17.53
CA LYS A 100 5.33 1.98 -18.04
C LYS A 100 4.23 1.37 -17.15
N ARG A 101 4.50 1.14 -15.86
CA ARG A 101 3.49 0.69 -14.90
C ARG A 101 2.73 1.87 -14.31
N LEU A 102 1.48 1.65 -13.94
CA LEU A 102 0.62 2.67 -13.36
C LEU A 102 1.14 3.05 -11.97
N GLN A 103 1.66 4.27 -11.83
CA GLN A 103 2.21 4.77 -10.59
C GLN A 103 1.17 5.52 -9.78
N ASN A 104 0.46 6.45 -10.42
CA ASN A 104 -0.63 7.21 -9.82
C ASN A 104 -1.85 7.17 -10.75
N LEU A 105 -3.04 7.08 -10.15
CA LEU A 105 -4.32 7.16 -10.85
C LEU A 105 -5.29 7.99 -10.01
N PHE A 106 -5.75 9.09 -10.58
CA PHE A 106 -6.86 9.87 -10.08
C PHE A 106 -8.03 9.69 -11.05
N TRP A 107 -9.23 9.45 -10.55
CA TRP A 107 -10.42 9.35 -11.37
C TRP A 107 -11.65 9.82 -10.58
N HIS A 108 -12.65 10.33 -11.29
CA HIS A 108 -13.99 10.52 -10.79
C HIS A 108 -14.98 10.25 -11.91
N ASP A 109 -16.16 9.73 -11.55
CA ASP A 109 -17.32 9.63 -12.41
C ASP A 109 -18.25 10.84 -12.19
N GLY A 110 -19.25 11.02 -13.04
CA GLY A 110 -20.22 12.11 -12.92
C GLY A 110 -21.04 12.04 -11.63
N THR A 111 -21.25 10.83 -11.11
CA THR A 111 -21.98 10.60 -9.86
C THR A 111 -21.18 11.07 -8.65
N SER A 112 -19.88 10.78 -8.58
CA SER A 112 -18.98 11.25 -7.52
C SER A 112 -18.69 12.74 -7.65
N HIS A 113 -18.60 13.30 -8.86
CA HIS A 113 -18.55 14.74 -9.07
C HIS A 113 -19.81 15.44 -8.54
N TYR A 114 -20.99 14.92 -8.87
CA TYR A 114 -22.28 15.44 -8.38
C TYR A 114 -22.43 15.27 -6.87
N ASN A 115 -22.06 14.11 -6.31
CA ASN A 115 -22.12 13.91 -4.85
C ASN A 115 -21.12 14.80 -4.11
N CYS A 116 -19.96 15.08 -4.69
CA CYS A 116 -19.00 16.03 -4.11
C CYS A 116 -19.55 17.47 -4.14
N SER A 117 -20.26 17.88 -5.20
CA SER A 117 -20.87 19.22 -5.23
C SER A 117 -22.06 19.34 -4.27
N VAL A 118 -22.80 18.24 -4.04
CA VAL A 118 -23.96 18.22 -3.14
C VAL A 118 -23.57 18.09 -1.66
N PHE A 119 -22.52 17.32 -1.35
CA PHE A 119 -22.11 17.02 0.04
C PHE A 119 -20.76 17.65 0.46
N GLY A 120 -20.05 18.33 -0.46
CA GLY A 120 -18.74 18.94 -0.23
C GLY A 120 -18.76 20.21 0.64
N ASP A 121 -19.95 20.80 0.87
CA ASP A 121 -20.13 21.97 1.74
C ASP A 121 -20.15 21.65 3.24
N VAL A 122 -19.86 20.40 3.64
CA VAL A 122 -19.79 20.01 5.06
C VAL A 122 -18.50 20.52 5.75
N TRP A 123 -17.53 21.08 5.00
CA TRP A 123 -16.30 21.67 5.57
C TRP A 123 -16.35 23.18 5.85
N GLY A 124 -17.48 23.84 5.62
CA GLY A 124 -17.64 25.30 5.78
C GLY A 124 -17.81 25.84 7.21
N LEU A 125 -17.54 25.06 8.28
CA LEU A 125 -17.80 25.48 9.67
C LEU A 125 -16.57 25.54 10.60
N MET A 126 -15.34 25.55 10.07
CA MET A 126 -14.15 25.86 10.88
C MET A 126 -13.07 26.63 10.10
N GLN A 127 -13.39 27.83 9.58
CA GLN A 127 -12.38 28.88 9.32
C GLN A 127 -12.96 30.28 9.58
N ARG A 128 -13.57 30.48 10.75
CA ARG A 128 -13.64 31.80 11.38
C ARG A 128 -12.91 31.70 12.72
N THR A 129 -12.00 32.64 12.96
CA THR A 129 -11.06 32.75 14.08
C THR A 129 -9.72 32.04 13.83
N VAL A 130 -8.79 32.74 13.18
CA VAL A 130 -7.74 33.47 13.90
C VAL A 130 -7.52 34.81 13.22
#